data_AF-A0ABD0NKK2-F1
#
_entry.id   AF-A0ABD0NKK2-F1
#
_cell.length_a   1.000
_cell.length_b   1.000
_cell.length_c   1.000
_cell.angle_alpha   90.00
_cell.angle_beta   90.00
_cell.angle_gamma   90.00
#
_symmetry.space_group_name_H-M   'P 1'
#
loop_
_entity.id
_entity.type
_entity.pdbx_description
1 polymer ?
#
loop_
_entity_poly.entity_id
_entity_poly.type
_entity_poly.pdbx_seq_one_letter_code
_entity_poly.pdbx_strand_id
1 'polypeptide(L)' 'ADDWLRYGNPWEKARPEYMRPVHFYGRTEHHPDGVKWVDTQVVLALPFDTPVPGYRNNIVNTMRLWSAKAPCEFNLKD' A
#
# COMPACT_ATOMS: atom_id res chain seq x y z
N ALA A 1 17.77 7.52 14.15
CA ALA A 1 16.49 7.29 13.45
C ALA A 1 15.37 7.37 14.48
N ASP A 2 14.20 7.86 14.08
CA ASP A 2 13.03 7.93 14.95
C ASP A 2 12.27 6.60 14.90
N ASP A 3 11.99 6.03 16.08
CA ASP A 3 11.41 4.69 16.26
C ASP A 3 10.02 4.78 16.88
N TRP A 4 9.19 5.65 16.31
CA TRP A 4 7.85 5.99 16.79
C TRP A 4 6.84 4.82 16.75
N LEU A 5 7.10 3.79 15.93
CA LEU A 5 6.27 2.57 15.83
C LEU A 5 6.76 1.42 16.71
N ARG A 6 7.81 1.62 17.52
CA ARG A 6 8.43 0.56 18.34
C ARG A 6 7.43 -0.23 19.19
N TYR A 7 6.47 0.47 19.78
CA TYR A 7 5.44 -0.11 20.64
C TYR A 7 4.10 -0.27 19.92
N GLY A 8 4.09 -0.11 18.59
CA GLY A 8 2.90 -0.02 17.77
C GLY A 8 2.20 1.34 17.88
N ASN A 9 1.24 1.54 16.98
CA ASN A 9 0.36 2.71 16.99
C ASN A 9 -1.06 2.23 17.32
N PRO A 10 -1.63 2.57 18.49
CA PRO A 10 -2.96 2.09 18.89
C PRO A 10 -4.10 2.69 18.04
N TRP A 11 -3.82 3.77 17.30
CA TRP A 11 -4.82 4.50 16.51
C TRP A 11 -4.98 3.98 15.10
N GLU A 12 -4.06 3.15 14.62
CA GLU A 12 -4.14 2.59 13.27
C GLU A 12 -4.78 1.21 13.25
N LYS A 13 -5.56 0.95 12.21
CA LYS A 13 -6.12 -0.37 11.91
C LYS A 13 -5.59 -0.84 10.57
N ALA A 14 -4.81 -1.93 10.58
CA ALA A 14 -4.42 -2.61 9.36
C ALA A 14 -5.64 -3.19 8.64
N ARG A 15 -5.65 -3.04 7.31
CA ARG A 15 -6.72 -3.51 6.40
C ARG A 15 -6.16 -4.37 5.27
N PRO A 16 -5.61 -5.57 5.57
CA PRO A 16 -5.02 -6.45 4.55
C PRO A 16 -6.00 -6.83 3.42
N GLU A 17 -7.30 -6.83 3.69
CA GLU A 17 -8.36 -7.07 2.69
C GLU A 17 -8.38 -6.06 1.54
N TYR A 18 -7.78 -4.87 1.72
CA TYR A 18 -7.71 -3.80 0.71
C TYR A 18 -6.32 -3.63 0.10
N MET A 19 -5.46 -4.64 0.19
CA MET A 19 -4.13 -4.59 -0.43
C MET A 19 -4.21 -4.36 -1.94
N ARG A 20 -3.29 -3.53 -2.46
CA ARG A 20 -3.21 -3.20 -3.89
C ARG A 20 -1.81 -3.50 -4.44
N PRO A 21 -1.71 -4.13 -5.63
CA PRO A 21 -0.43 -4.25 -6.31
C PRO A 21 -0.03 -2.88 -6.90
N VAL A 22 1.23 -2.51 -6.69
CA VAL A 22 1.88 -1.35 -7.31
C VAL A 22 3.00 -1.88 -8.18
N HIS A 23 2.99 -1.47 -9.44
CA HIS A 23 3.95 -1.93 -10.44
C HIS A 23 5.10 -0.93 -10.53
N PHE A 24 6.32 -1.43 -10.66
CA PHE A 24 7.54 -0.65 -10.88
C PHE A 24 8.35 -1.27 -12.03
N TYR A 25 9.24 -0.47 -12.62
CA TYR A 25 10.10 -0.86 -13.74
C TYR A 25 9.30 -1.31 -14.98
N GLY A 26 9.66 -2.43 -15.60
CA GLY A 26 9.02 -2.94 -16.80
C GLY A 26 9.22 -2.06 -18.03
N ARG A 27 8.36 -2.26 -19.03
CA ARG A 27 8.38 -1.56 -20.32
C ARG A 27 7.00 -1.52 -20.95
N THR A 28 6.78 -0.57 -21.85
CA THR A 28 5.54 -0.46 -22.62
C THR A 28 5.61 -1.28 -23.90
N GLU A 29 4.56 -2.03 -24.20
CA GLU A 29 4.35 -2.70 -25.48
C GLU A 29 3.16 -2.10 -26.20
N HIS A 30 3.34 -1.80 -27.49
CA HIS A 30 2.28 -1.30 -28.36
C HIS A 30 1.63 -2.47 -29.08
N HIS A 31 0.34 -2.65 -28.82
CA HIS A 31 -0.50 -3.64 -29.46
C HIS A 31 -1.60 -2.93 -30.28
N PRO A 32 -2.23 -3.60 -31.25
CA PRO A 32 -3.35 -3.02 -32.01
C PRO A 32 -4.54 -2.58 -31.14
N ASP A 33 -4.69 -3.17 -29.94
CA ASP A 33 -5.72 -2.86 -28.94
C ASP A 33 -5.31 -1.76 -27.94
N GLY A 34 -4.05 -1.28 -27.97
CA GLY A 34 -3.55 -0.22 -27.09
C GLY A 34 -2.14 -0.47 -26.55
N VAL A 35 -1.76 0.30 -25.52
CA VAL A 35 -0.45 0.17 -24.87
C VAL A 35 -0.58 -0.62 -23.58
N LYS A 36 0.25 -1.65 -23.41
CA LYS A 36 0.31 -2.48 -22.20
C LYS A 36 1.63 -2.27 -21.48
N TRP A 37 1.60 -2.17 -20.15
CA TRP A 37 2.80 -2.10 -19.32
C TRP A 37 3.13 -3.51 -18.80
N VAL A 38 4.26 -4.06 -19.23
CA VAL A 38 4.67 -5.45 -19.00
C VAL A 38 6.04 -5.54 -18.32
N ASP A 39 6.43 -6.75 -17.89
CA ASP A 39 7.72 -7.03 -17.25
C ASP A 39 7.98 -6.22 -15.96
N THR A 40 6.92 -5.90 -15.22
CA THR A 40 6.98 -5.08 -14.01
C THR A 40 7.32 -5.88 -12.76
N GLN A 41 7.96 -5.23 -11.80
CA GLN A 41 8.08 -5.75 -10.43
C GLN A 41 6.89 -5.27 -9.60
N VAL A 42 6.34 -6.16 -8.77
CA VAL A 42 5.15 -5.87 -7.97
C VAL A 42 5.54 -5.65 -6.51
N VAL A 43 5.08 -4.55 -5.93
CA VAL A 43 5.09 -4.27 -4.50
C VAL A 43 3.65 -4.17 -4.02
N LEU A 44 3.34 -4.75 -2.86
CA LEU A 44 2.00 -4.68 -2.28
C LEU A 44 1.89 -3.46 -1.36
N ALA A 45 0.90 -2.61 -1.61
CA ALA A 45 0.53 -1.52 -0.72
C ALA A 45 -0.50 -2.03 0.29
N LEU A 46 -0.12 -2.09 1.57
CA LEU A 46 -0.97 -2.47 2.69
C LEU A 46 -1.55 -1.21 3.36
N PRO A 47 -2.88 -1.02 3.38
CA PRO A 47 -3.46 0.17 3.98
C PRO A 47 -3.62 0.05 5.51
N PHE A 48 -3.34 1.17 6.19
CA PHE A 48 -3.55 1.41 7.61
C PHE A 48 -4.48 2.61 7.76
N ASP A 49 -5.64 2.38 8.38
CA ASP A 49 -6.66 3.42 8.59
C ASP A 49 -6.54 4.01 9.98
N THR A 50 -6.47 5.34 10.08
CA THR A 50 -6.52 6.12 11.33
C THR A 50 -7.76 7.02 11.32
N PRO A 51 -8.61 6.99 12.36
CA PRO A 51 -9.77 7.86 12.45
C PRO A 51 -9.35 9.33 12.71
N VAL A 52 -10.01 10.27 12.03
CA VAL A 52 -9.82 11.71 12.18
C VAL A 52 -11.14 12.32 12.68
N PRO A 53 -11.34 12.43 14.00
CA PRO A 53 -12.58 12.94 14.58
C PRO A 53 -12.72 14.45 14.42
N GLY A 54 -13.89 14.91 13.96
CA GLY A 54 -14.27 16.31 13.94
C GLY A 54 -14.70 16.81 15.31
N TYR A 55 -14.47 18.09 15.59
CA TYR A 55 -14.84 18.68 16.87
C TYR A 55 -16.35 18.88 16.98
N ARG A 56 -17.00 18.20 17.94
CA ARG A 56 -18.42 18.35 18.32
C ARG A 56 -19.45 18.23 17.17
N ASN A 57 -19.13 17.49 16.12
CA ASN A 57 -20.02 17.33 14.97
C ASN A 57 -20.39 15.87 14.66
N ASN A 58 -19.93 14.91 15.47
CA ASN A 58 -20.14 13.46 15.26
C ASN A 58 -19.67 12.94 13.89
N ILE A 59 -18.78 13.67 13.21
CA ILE A 59 -18.19 13.26 11.93
C ILE A 59 -16.79 12.72 12.21
N VAL A 60 -16.49 11.53 11.69
CA VAL A 60 -15.15 10.95 11.75
C VAL A 60 -14.73 10.57 10.34
N ASN A 61 -13.67 11.21 9.85
CA ASN A 61 -13.06 10.87 8.56
C ASN A 61 -12.00 9.78 8.74
N THR A 62 -11.54 9.20 7.63
CA THR A 62 -10.48 8.18 7.63
C THR A 62 -9.24 8.71 6.94
N MET A 63 -8.11 8.72 7.65
CA MET A 63 -6.79 8.88 7.04
C MET A 63 -6.23 7.50 6.73
N ARG A 64 -5.86 7.24 5.47
CA ARG A 64 -5.26 5.97 5.04
C ARG A 64 -3.79 6.17 4.69
N LEU A 65 -2.92 5.47 5.42
CA LEU A 65 -1.49 5.41 5.15
C LEU A 65 -1.14 4.04 4.55
N TRP A 66 -0.25 4.02 3.56
CA TRP A 66 0.14 2.78 2.87
C TRP A 66 1.53 2.34 3.32
N SER A 67 1.64 1.07 3.74
CA SER A 67 2.91 0.41 4.02
C SER A 67 3.28 -0.48 2.84
N ALA A 68 4.53 -0.40 2.38
CA ALA A 68 5.04 -1.29 1.34
C ALA A 68 5.33 -2.68 1.93
N LYS A 69 4.84 -3.72 1.26
CA LYS A 69 5.08 -5.13 1.58
C LYS A 69 5.53 -5.86 0.33
N ALA A 70 6.44 -6.80 0.49
CA ALA A 70 6.80 -7.71 -0.58
C ALA A 70 5.61 -8.66 -0.88
N PRO A 71 5.39 -9.04 -2.15
CA PRO A 71 4.53 -10.18 -2.45
C PRO A 71 5.09 -11.44 -1.79
N CYS A 72 4.20 -12.39 -1.45
CA CYS A 72 4.59 -13.64 -0.76
C CYS A 72 5.56 -14.53 -1.55
N GLU A 73 5.87 -14.18 -2.80
CA GLU A 73 6.96 -14.77 -3.57
C GLU A 73 8.30 -14.24 -3.05
N PHE A 74 8.84 -14.92 -2.03
CA PHE A 74 10.20 -14.66 -1.56
C PHE A 74 11.20 -15.11 -2.63
N ASN A 75 11.59 -14.17 -3.49
CA ASN A 75 12.47 -14.42 -4.63
C ASN A 75 13.94 -14.20 -4.21
N LEU A 76 14.52 -15.18 -3.51
CA LEU A 76 15.96 -15.22 -3.26
C LEU A 76 16.64 -15.74 -4.54
N LYS A 77 17.35 -14.87 -5.27
CA LYS A 77 18.28 -15.31 -6.29
C LYS A 77 19.65 -15.46 -5.63
N ASP A 78 20.15 -16.69 -5.57
CA ASP A 78 21.55 -17.00 -5.27
C ASP A 78 22.48 -16.47 -6.37
#